data_AF-A0A242M508-F1
#
_entry.id   AF-A0A242M508-F1
#
_cell.length_a   1.000
_cell.length_b   1.000
_cell.length_c   1.000
_cell.angle_alpha   90.00
_cell.angle_beta   90.00
_cell.angle_gamma   90.00
#
_symmetry.space_group_name_H-M   'P 1'
#
loop_
_entity.id
_entity.type
_entity.pdbx_description
1 polymer ?
#
loop_
_entity_poly.entity_id
_entity_poly.type
_entity_poly.pdbx_seq_one_letter_code
_entity_poly.pdbx_strand_id
1 'polypeptide(L)' 'MLTCRACDVEPFEYLCEVLTELPQRAAGADVSDLLPFNIGERLARRKPTSD' A
#
# COMPACT_ATOMS: atom_id res chain seq x y z
N MET A 1 -14.19 17.60 -2.30
CA MET A 1 -13.72 16.77 -1.18
C MET A 1 -13.52 17.69 0.01
N LEU A 2 -14.31 17.51 1.07
CA LEU A 2 -14.03 18.18 2.34
C LEU A 2 -12.85 17.44 2.99
N THR A 3 -11.84 18.18 3.44
CA THR A 3 -10.72 17.59 4.21
C THR A 3 -11.21 17.32 5.63
N CYS A 4 -10.59 16.38 6.36
CA CYS A 4 -11.02 16.04 7.74
C CYS A 4 -11.15 17.27 8.64
N ARG A 5 -10.22 18.23 8.49
CA ARG A 5 -10.23 19.53 9.19
C ARG A 5 -11.47 20.38 8.90
N ALA A 6 -12.03 20.31 7.70
CA ALA A 6 -13.22 21.07 7.31
C ALA A 6 -14.54 20.45 7.85
N CYS A 7 -14.48 19.23 8.39
CA CYS A 7 -15.61 18.51 8.96
C CYS A 7 -15.53 18.42 10.50
N ASP A 8 -14.60 19.13 11.14
CA ASP A 8 -14.28 18.99 12.57
C ASP A 8 -13.98 17.54 12.99
N VAL A 9 -13.50 16.72 12.06
CA VAL A 9 -13.11 15.32 12.30
C VAL A 9 -11.65 15.28 12.70
N GLU A 10 -11.35 14.54 13.75
CA GLU A 10 -9.96 14.29 14.18
C GLU A 10 -9.23 13.49 13.08
N PRO A 11 -8.15 14.05 12.47
CA PRO A 11 -7.50 13.43 11.32
C PRO A 11 -6.92 12.03 11.59
N PHE A 12 -6.42 11.75 12.79
CA PHE A 12 -5.81 10.47 13.13
C PHE A 12 -6.85 9.36 13.30
N GLU A 13 -7.97 9.62 13.97
CA GLU A 13 -9.13 8.73 14.11
C GLU A 13 -9.70 8.39 12.73
N TYR A 14 -9.88 9.39 11.87
CA TYR A 14 -10.33 9.16 10.50
C TYR A 14 -9.35 8.29 9.70
N LEU A 15 -8.04 8.52 9.85
CA LEU A 15 -7.04 7.69 9.19
C LEU A 15 -7.14 6.24 9.66
N CYS A 16 -7.26 6.01 10.98
CA CYS A 16 -7.43 4.67 11.52
C CYS A 16 -8.68 3.98 10.97
N GLU A 17 -9.80 4.70 10.88
CA GLU A 17 -11.04 4.17 10.30
C GLU A 17 -10.85 3.78 8.82
N VAL A 18 -10.36 4.71 7.99
CA VAL A 18 -10.16 4.47 6.55
C VAL A 18 -9.21 3.30 6.30
N LEU A 19 -8.16 3.14 7.11
CA LEU A 19 -7.23 2.01 6.97
C LEU A 19 -7.92 0.64 7.17
N THR A 20 -9.00 0.59 7.94
CA THR A 20 -9.77 -0.65 8.16
C THR A 20 -10.69 -0.98 6.98
N GLU A 21 -11.07 0.02 6.18
CA GLU A 21 -11.90 -0.15 4.98
C GLU A 21 -11.10 -0.57 3.75
N LEU A 22 -9.77 -0.44 3.80
CA LEU A 22 -8.91 -0.81 2.68
C LEU A 22 -8.97 -2.32 2.39
N PRO A 23 -8.90 -2.72 1.11
CA PRO A 23 -8.77 -4.12 0.74
C PRO A 23 -7.59 -4.78 1.45
N GLN A 24 -7.88 -5.83 2.20
CA GLN A 24 -6.86 -6.58 2.92
C GLN A 24 -6.14 -7.56 1.99
N ARG A 25 -4.85 -7.74 2.22
CA ARG A 25 -4.01 -8.70 1.48
C ARG A 25 -3.82 -9.97 2.29
N ALA A 26 -3.53 -11.08 1.62
CA ALA A 26 -3.19 -12.31 2.31
C ALA A 26 -1.96 -12.10 3.20
N ALA A 27 -1.94 -12.74 4.37
CA ALA A 27 -0.78 -12.68 5.26
C ALA A 27 0.47 -13.21 4.54
N GLY A 28 1.54 -12.41 4.53
CA GLY A 28 2.77 -12.74 3.80
C GLY A 28 2.72 -12.48 2.30
N ALA A 29 1.66 -11.85 1.77
CA ALA A 29 1.65 -11.38 0.39
C ALA A 29 2.80 -10.37 0.16
N ASP A 30 3.55 -10.59 -0.91
CA ASP A 30 4.67 -9.73 -1.27
C ASP A 30 4.21 -8.32 -1.67
N VAL A 31 4.95 -7.28 -1.28
CA VAL A 31 4.57 -5.88 -1.49
C VAL A 31 4.94 -5.35 -2.89
N SER A 32 5.66 -6.13 -3.70
CA SER A 32 6.30 -5.61 -4.92
C SER A 32 5.34 -5.22 -6.03
N ASP A 33 4.11 -5.72 -5.98
CA ASP A 33 2.98 -5.32 -6.83
C ASP A 33 2.43 -3.93 -6.50
N LEU A 34 2.59 -3.46 -5.25
CA LEU A 34 2.17 -2.11 -4.81
C LEU A 34 3.24 -1.05 -5.04
N LEU A 35 4.47 -1.44 -5.38
CA LEU A 35 5.56 -0.51 -5.61
C LEU A 35 5.38 0.25 -6.93
N PRO A 36 5.52 1.58 -6.94
CA PRO A 36 5.49 2.33 -8.19
C PRO A 36 6.67 1.94 -9.09
N PHE A 37 6.50 2.05 -10.41
CA PHE A 37 7.50 1.78 -11.47
C PHE A 37 7.85 0.31 -11.76
N ASN A 38 6.92 -0.62 -11.56
CA ASN A 38 7.12 -2.05 -11.86
C ASN A 38 8.39 -2.61 -11.19
N ILE A 39 8.71 -2.15 -9.97
CA ILE A 39 9.88 -2.64 -9.23
C ILE A 39 9.77 -4.15 -9.03
N GLY A 40 8.58 -4.67 -8.72
CA GLY A 40 8.34 -6.11 -8.63
C GLY A 40 8.68 -6.87 -9.91
N GLU A 41 8.26 -6.37 -11.08
CA GLU A 41 8.69 -6.99 -12.34
C GLU A 41 10.20 -6.91 -12.56
N ARG A 42 10.82 -5.79 -12.16
CA ARG A 42 12.25 -5.57 -12.31
C ARG A 42 13.06 -6.48 -11.39
N LEU A 43 12.56 -6.78 -10.20
CA LEU A 43 13.11 -7.76 -9.26
C LEU A 43 12.87 -9.18 -9.79
N ALA A 44 11.69 -9.50 -10.29
CA ALA A 44 11.38 -10.80 -10.89
C ALA A 44 12.21 -11.09 -12.15
N ARG A 45 12.54 -10.05 -12.95
CA ARG A 45 13.42 -10.15 -14.13
C ARG A 45 14.88 -10.39 -13.78
N ARG A 46 15.32 -10.11 -12.55
CA ARG A 46 16.65 -10.54 -12.10
C ARG A 46 16.60 -12.04 -11.90
N LYS A 47 16.78 -12.81 -12.98
CA LYS A 47 17.20 -14.21 -12.84
C LYS A 47 18.44 -14.21 -11.94
N PRO A 48 18.53 -15.10 -10.94
CA PRO A 48 19.79 -15.33 -10.29
C PRO A 48 20.75 -15.79 -11.39
N THR A 49 21.79 -15.01 -11.63
CA THR A 49 22.94 -15.46 -12.40
C THR A 49 23.45 -16.69 -11.66
N SER A 50 23.14 -17.87 -12.19
CA SER A 50 23.80 -19.11 -11.81
C SER A 50 25.27 -18.93 -12.18
N ASP A 51 26.12 -18.84 -11.17
CA ASP A 51 27.53 -19.19 -11.26
C ASP A 51 27.63 -20.72 -11.08
#